data_AF-A0A3L6G7N0-F1
#
_entry.id   AF-A0A3L6G7N0-F1
#
_cell.length_a   1.000
_cell.length_b   1.000
_cell.length_c   1.000
_cell.angle_alpha   90.00
_cell.angle_beta   90.00
_cell.angle_gamma   90.00
#
_symmetry.space_group_name_H-M   'P 1'
#
loop_
_entity.id
_entity.type
_entity.pdbx_description
1 polymer ?
#
loop_
_entity_poly.entity_id
_entity_poly.type
_entity_poly.pdbx_seq_one_letter_code
_entity_poly.pdbx_strand_id
1 'polypeptide(L)'
;MCSACFAAIVVSKDHKPDQTDERQRIEDTGGFVMWAGTWRVGGVLVVSRAFGDKLLKQYIVVDPEIEEEIVDGTLEFLILASDGLWDVVSNEEAVAMTRSIRDP
;
A
#
# COMPACT_ATOMS: atom_id res chain seq x y z
N MET A 1 15.53 -14.07 -4.10
CA MET A 1 16.13 -15.21 -3.37
C MET A 1 17.53 -15.53 -3.92
N CYS A 2 18.57 -15.10 -3.22
CA CYS A 2 19.97 -15.54 -3.33
C CYS A 2 20.63 -15.24 -1.98
N SER A 3 21.45 -16.15 -1.45
CA SER A 3 21.93 -16.25 -0.05
C SER A 3 22.87 -15.13 0.44
N ALA A 4 22.80 -13.92 -0.13
CA ALA A 4 23.61 -12.77 0.29
C ALA A 4 22.90 -11.41 0.12
N CYS A 5 21.59 -11.38 -0.16
CA CYS A 5 20.86 -10.13 -0.31
C CYS A 5 19.65 -10.12 0.64
N PHE A 6 19.82 -9.43 1.76
CA PHE A 6 18.77 -9.15 2.75
C PHE A 6 17.81 -8.10 2.18
N ALA A 7 16.98 -8.54 1.23
CA ALA A 7 16.07 -7.68 0.50
C ALA A 7 14.71 -7.62 1.20
N ALA A 8 14.11 -6.43 1.22
CA ALA A 8 12.70 -6.30 1.52
C ALA A 8 11.89 -6.96 0.40
N ILE A 9 10.89 -7.74 0.77
CA ILE A 9 9.91 -8.31 -0.16
C ILE A 9 8.61 -7.54 0.07
N VAL A 10 8.15 -6.84 -0.95
CA VAL A 10 6.89 -6.10 -0.91
C VAL A 10 5.76 -7.09 -1.21
N VAL A 11 4.79 -7.19 -0.30
CA VAL A 11 3.67 -8.15 -0.36
C VAL A 11 2.30 -7.46 -0.48
N SER A 12 2.31 -6.15 -0.70
CA SER A 12 1.11 -5.35 -0.95
C SER A 12 1.46 -4.07 -1.69
N LYS A 13 0.56 -3.64 -2.58
CA LYS A 13 0.63 -2.35 -3.27
C LYS A 13 -0.33 -1.36 -2.61
N ASP A 14 0.14 -0.16 -2.34
CA ASP A 14 -0.73 0.91 -1.85
C ASP A 14 -1.81 1.24 -2.89
N HIS A 15 -3.06 1.39 -2.49
CA HIS A 15 -4.12 1.82 -3.40
C HIS A 15 -4.20 3.35 -3.46
N LYS A 16 -3.22 3.99 -4.12
CA LYS A 16 -3.16 5.45 -4.30
C LYS A 16 -3.94 5.90 -5.54
N PRO A 17 -4.66 7.05 -5.50
CA PRO A 17 -5.47 7.52 -6.61
C PRO A 17 -4.73 7.80 -7.93
N ASP A 18 -3.41 8.03 -7.90
CA ASP A 18 -2.60 8.30 -9.09
C ASP A 18 -1.98 7.07 -9.75
N GLN A 19 -2.16 5.89 -9.15
CA GLN A 19 -1.77 4.65 -9.82
C GLN A 19 -2.62 4.46 -11.07
N THR A 20 -1.98 4.04 -12.17
CA THR A 20 -2.58 4.05 -13.50
C THR A 20 -3.87 3.23 -13.57
N ASP A 21 -3.86 2.04 -12.99
CA ASP A 21 -5.01 1.13 -12.88
C ASP A 21 -6.14 1.73 -12.04
N GLU A 22 -5.81 2.25 -10.86
CA GLU A 22 -6.80 2.85 -9.97
C GLU A 22 -7.41 4.14 -10.54
N ARG A 23 -6.58 5.00 -11.13
CA ARG A 23 -7.00 6.24 -11.78
C ARG A 23 -7.94 5.96 -12.95
N GLN A 24 -7.58 5.01 -13.81
CA GLN A 24 -8.41 4.61 -14.94
C GLN A 24 -9.78 4.12 -14.44
N ARG A 25 -9.80 3.23 -13.44
CA ARG A 25 -11.05 2.73 -12.83
C ARG A 25 -11.93 3.85 -12.26
N ILE A 26 -11.32 4.84 -11.60
CA ILE A 26 -12.04 6.01 -11.07
C ILE A 26 -12.63 6.85 -12.20
N GLU A 27 -11.86 7.15 -13.25
CA GLU A 27 -12.29 7.98 -14.36
C GLU A 27 -13.36 7.29 -15.23
N ASP A 28 -13.28 5.96 -15.41
CA ASP A 28 -14.27 5.14 -16.13
C ASP A 28 -15.64 5.10 -15.45
N THR A 29 -15.69 5.34 -14.13
CA THR A 29 -16.94 5.45 -13.36
C THR A 29 -17.49 6.88 -13.31
N GLY A 30 -16.89 7.82 -14.05
CA GLY A 30 -17.28 9.23 -14.07
C GLY A 30 -16.71 10.04 -12.90
N GLY A 31 -15.82 9.45 -12.11
CA GLY A 31 -15.04 10.14 -11.08
C GLY A 31 -13.88 10.93 -11.67
N PHE A 32 -13.11 11.58 -10.80
CA PHE A 32 -11.88 12.25 -11.20
C PHE A 32 -10.84 12.16 -10.08
N VAL A 33 -9.57 12.27 -10.47
CA VAL A 33 -8.43 12.35 -9.57
C VAL A 33 -7.81 13.74 -9.68
N MET A 34 -7.62 14.41 -8.55
CA MET A 34 -7.01 15.74 -8.52
C MET A 34 -5.83 15.82 -7.56
N TRP A 35 -4.85 16.65 -7.91
CA TRP A 35 -3.75 17.01 -7.02
C TRP A 35 -4.13 18.19 -6.14
N ALA A 36 -4.09 18.01 -4.82
CA ALA A 36 -4.28 19.05 -3.82
C ALA A 36 -3.38 18.78 -2.60
N GLY A 37 -2.08 19.00 -2.79
CA GLY A 37 -1.01 18.61 -1.84
C GLY A 37 -0.71 17.11 -1.83
N THR A 38 -1.68 16.29 -2.21
CA THR A 38 -1.57 14.86 -2.54
C THR A 38 -2.69 14.51 -3.54
N TRP A 39 -2.62 13.33 -4.16
CA TRP A 39 -3.64 12.85 -5.08
C TRP A 39 -4.91 12.43 -4.34
N ARG A 40 -6.07 12.86 -4.85
CA ARG A 40 -7.36 12.65 -4.20
C ARG A 40 -8.46 12.24 -5.17
N VAL A 41 -9.25 11.24 -4.80
CA VAL A 41 -10.50 10.87 -5.48
C VAL A 41 -11.56 11.92 -5.19
N GLY A 42 -12.13 12.50 -6.24
CA GLY A 42 -13.15 13.55 -6.14
C GLY A 42 -12.69 14.80 -5.36
N GLY A 43 -11.37 14.99 -5.18
CA GLY A 43 -10.80 16.04 -4.36
C GLY A 43 -10.84 15.85 -2.86
N VAL A 44 -11.34 14.71 -2.38
CA VAL A 44 -11.57 14.47 -0.95
C VAL A 44 -10.63 13.40 -0.41
N LEU A 45 -10.70 12.18 -0.95
CA LEU A 45 -10.09 11.00 -0.33
C LEU A 45 -8.73 10.66 -0.92
N VAL A 46 -7.72 10.40 -0.08
CA VAL A 46 -6.31 10.16 -0.48
C VAL A 46 -6.01 8.70 -0.86
N VAL A 47 -7.01 7.83 -0.79
CA VAL A 47 -6.94 6.41 -1.17
C VAL A 47 -8.02 6.10 -2.20
N SER A 48 -7.78 5.12 -3.07
CA SER A 48 -8.72 4.71 -4.12
C SER A 48 -9.61 3.53 -3.72
N ARG A 49 -9.25 2.82 -2.64
CA ARG A 49 -10.02 1.71 -2.05
C ARG A 49 -10.11 1.90 -0.54
N ALA A 50 -11.31 1.75 0.01
CA ALA A 50 -11.54 1.89 1.45
C ALA A 50 -12.88 1.27 1.87
N PHE A 51 -12.95 0.78 3.11
CA PHE A 51 -14.23 0.58 3.79
C PHE A 51 -14.82 1.95 4.20
N GLY A 52 -16.14 2.12 4.19
CA GLY A 52 -16.77 3.41 4.51
C GLY A 52 -16.91 4.35 3.31
N ASP A 53 -16.79 5.67 3.52
CA ASP A 53 -16.85 6.72 2.48
C ASP A 53 -18.06 6.62 1.53
N LYS A 54 -19.26 6.48 2.12
CA LYS A 54 -20.52 6.24 1.40
C LYS A 54 -20.73 7.15 0.18
N LEU A 55 -20.38 8.44 0.28
CA LEU A 55 -20.58 9.42 -0.78
C LEU A 55 -19.66 9.21 -2.00
N LEU A 56 -18.56 8.48 -1.83
CA LEU A 56 -17.57 8.22 -2.87
C LEU A 56 -17.63 6.78 -3.40
N LYS A 57 -18.57 5.94 -2.94
CA LYS A 57 -18.68 4.52 -3.33
C LYS A 57 -18.93 4.26 -4.82
N GLN A 58 -19.34 5.28 -5.56
CA GLN A 58 -19.38 5.21 -7.03
C GLN A 58 -17.98 5.20 -7.67
N TYR A 59 -16.97 5.74 -6.98
CA TYR A 59 -15.61 5.91 -7.51
C TYR A 59 -14.57 5.05 -6.78
N ILE A 60 -14.82 4.67 -5.52
CA ILE A 60 -13.94 3.80 -4.74
C ILE A 60 -14.57 2.42 -4.53
N VAL A 61 -13.72 1.41 -4.38
CA VAL A 61 -14.15 0.02 -4.14
C VAL A 61 -13.68 -0.49 -2.79
N VAL A 62 -14.23 -1.63 -2.36
CA VAL A 62 -13.84 -2.33 -1.13
C VAL A 62 -13.02 -3.60 -1.42
N ASP A 63 -12.87 -3.95 -2.70
CA ASP A 63 -12.19 -5.16 -3.13
C ASP A 63 -10.69 -5.10 -2.79
N PRO A 64 -10.19 -5.99 -1.92
CA PRO A 64 -8.78 -6.04 -1.59
C PRO A 64 -7.99 -6.65 -2.76
N GLU A 65 -6.70 -6.34 -2.81
CA GLU A 65 -5.73 -7.11 -3.57
C GLU A 65 -5.15 -8.18 -2.64
N ILE A 66 -5.13 -9.44 -3.10
CA ILE A 66 -4.73 -10.59 -2.30
C ILE A 66 -3.49 -11.21 -2.95
N GLU A 67 -2.41 -11.28 -2.19
CA GLU A 67 -1.20 -12.03 -2.54
C GLU A 67 -1.03 -13.20 -1.57
N GLU A 68 -0.58 -14.34 -2.09
CA GLU A 68 -0.27 -15.54 -1.31
C GLU A 68 1.22 -15.84 -1.42
N GLU A 69 1.90 -15.93 -0.29
CA GLU A 69 3.33 -16.20 -0.23
C GLU A 69 3.63 -17.42 0.65
N ILE A 70 4.59 -18.25 0.21
CA ILE A 70 5.00 -19.43 0.97
C ILE A 70 5.96 -18.99 2.07
N VAL A 71 5.55 -19.21 3.32
CA VAL A 71 6.42 -18.98 4.48
C VAL A 71 7.33 -20.19 4.67
N ASP A 72 8.60 -20.03 4.31
CA ASP A 72 9.66 -20.99 4.55
C ASP A 72 10.71 -20.45 5.54
N GLY A 73 11.76 -21.24 5.81
CA GLY A 73 12.82 -20.85 6.75
C GLY A 73 13.72 -19.69 6.30
N THR A 74 13.45 -19.08 5.13
CA THR A 74 14.18 -17.90 4.64
C THR A 74 13.52 -16.58 5.00
N LEU A 75 12.24 -16.60 5.40
CA LEU A 75 11.52 -15.41 5.87
C LEU A 75 11.73 -15.21 7.37
N GLU A 76 12.25 -14.04 7.73
CA GLU A 76 12.58 -13.73 9.13
C GLU A 76 11.40 -13.11 9.90
N PHE A 77 10.67 -12.18 9.28
CA PHE A 77 9.55 -11.45 9.91
C PHE A 77 8.66 -10.78 8.85
N LEU A 78 7.46 -10.36 9.28
CA LEU A 78 6.52 -9.54 8.50
C LEU A 78 6.36 -8.17 9.16
N ILE A 79 6.47 -7.09 8.38
CA ILE A 79 6.21 -5.72 8.85
C ILE A 79 4.87 -5.27 8.29
N LEU A 80 3.91 -4.99 9.18
CA LEU A 80 2.63 -4.35 8.86
C LEU A 80 2.57 -3.01 9.59
N ALA A 81 2.35 -1.94 8.85
CA ALA A 81 2.26 -0.60 9.41
C ALA A 81 1.33 0.29 8.57
N SER A 82 0.83 1.36 9.20
CA SER A 82 0.12 2.44 8.49
C SER A 82 1.08 3.31 7.68
N ASP A 83 0.52 4.13 6.79
CA ASP A 83 1.23 5.16 6.02
C ASP A 83 2.11 6.09 6.88
N GLY A 84 1.73 6.37 8.13
CA GLY A 84 2.57 7.14 9.05
C GLY A 84 4.02 6.62 9.22
N LEU A 85 4.28 5.33 8.97
CA LEU A 85 5.65 4.79 8.85
C LEU A 85 6.18 4.92 7.41
N TRP A 86 5.42 4.39 6.45
CA TRP A 86 5.85 4.23 5.05
C TRP A 86 6.02 5.55 4.28
N ASP A 87 5.39 6.64 4.75
CA ASP A 87 5.56 7.98 4.20
C ASP A 87 6.96 8.56 4.45
N VAL A 88 7.71 8.02 5.43
CA VAL A 88 9.01 8.56 5.86
C VAL A 88 10.12 7.50 6.03
N VAL A 89 9.79 6.21 5.95
CA VAL A 89 10.74 5.09 6.06
C VAL A 89 10.57 4.17 4.86
N SER A 90 11.67 3.88 4.16
CA SER A 90 11.69 2.90 3.06
C SER A 90 11.58 1.46 3.58
N ASN A 91 11.19 0.53 2.70
CA ASN A 91 11.06 -0.87 3.04
C ASN A 91 12.38 -1.46 3.57
N GLU A 92 13.50 -1.11 2.93
CA GLU A 92 14.84 -1.56 3.32
C GLU A 92 15.26 -1.00 4.69
N GLU A 93 14.96 0.28 4.95
CA GLU A 93 15.22 0.90 6.26
C GLU A 93 14.39 0.24 7.37
N ALA A 94 13.12 -0.07 7.12
CA ALA A 94 12.25 -0.75 8.08
C ALA A 94 12.78 -2.16 8.40
N VAL A 95 13.23 -2.91 7.38
CA VAL A 95 13.89 -4.22 7.55
C VAL A 95 15.17 -4.09 8.38
N ALA A 96 16.01 -3.08 8.10
CA ALA A 96 17.25 -2.85 8.84
C ALA A 96 17.02 -2.49 10.32
N MET A 97 16.02 -1.67 10.62
CA MET A 97 15.66 -1.29 12.00
C MET A 97 15.15 -2.50 12.78
N THR A 98 14.25 -3.29 12.19
CA THR A 98 13.58 -4.41 12.86
C THR A 98 14.58 -5.53 13.23
N ARG A 99 15.57 -5.80 12.39
CA ARG A 99 16.64 -6.81 12.66
C ARG A 99 17.39 -6.62 13.97
N SER A 100 17.51 -5.38 14.43
CA SER A 100 18.23 -5.07 15.66
C SER A 100 17.46 -5.48 16.92
N ILE A 101 16.17 -5.79 16.77
CA ILE A 101 15.25 -6.16 17.83
C ILE A 101 15.21 -7.68 17.92
N ARG A 102 15.49 -8.22 19.11
CA ARG A 102 15.34 -9.65 19.38
C ARG A 102 13.93 -9.91 19.89
N ASP A 103 13.35 -11.05 19.51
CA ASP A 103 12.14 -11.53 20.14
C ASP A 103 12.35 -11.65 21.66
N PRO A 104 11.39 -11.15 22.48
CA PRO A 104 11.48 -11.18 23.93
C PRO A 104 11.56 -12.58 24.54
#